data_AF-A0AAV5VSJ8-F1
#
_entry.id   AF-A0AAV5VSJ8-F1
#
_cell.length_a   1.000
_cell.length_b   1.000
_cell.length_c   1.000
_cell.angle_alpha   90.00
_cell.angle_beta   90.00
_cell.angle_gamma   90.00
#
_symmetry.space_group_name_H-M   'P 1'
#
loop_
_entity.id
_entity.type
_entity.pdbx_description
1 polymer ?
#
loop_
_entity_poly.entity_id
_entity_poly.type
_entity_poly.pdbx_seq_one_letter_code
_entity_poly.pdbx_strand_id
1 'polypeptide(L)'
;IIKMLVGSLVSEEIYHGYSYFSIGFGCVSNAYLIYIIIVTKVKHVGQYRWLLLSFSIVDVLISLVHFALIPGNHMTEFGFIFWGYRLLELPTEQGNWIVILWCLLFYQTFVLTAFHHVYRFVLVCQPRWLDWIGRNPWRNWITIAVIADIIFIVKSHSRKPGYIKCNLRNCV
;
A
#
# COMPACT_ATOMS: atom_id res chain seq x y z
N ILE A 1 26.83 11.67 3.80
CA ILE A 1 27.69 11.08 4.84
C ILE A 1 27.01 11.06 6.22
N ILE A 2 26.80 12.18 6.93
CA ILE A 2 26.19 12.14 8.30
C ILE A 2 24.73 11.64 8.32
N LYS A 3 23.93 11.86 7.27
CA LYS A 3 22.56 11.31 7.16
C LYS A 3 22.50 9.82 6.77
N MET A 4 23.58 9.25 6.21
CA MET A 4 23.68 7.80 5.94
C MET A 4 24.09 7.03 7.21
N LEU A 5 24.80 7.68 8.13
CA LEU A 5 25.17 7.09 9.43
C LEU A 5 23.96 6.79 10.34
N VAL A 6 22.85 7.55 10.23
CA VAL A 6 21.63 7.26 11.00
C VAL A 6 20.85 6.08 10.41
N GLY A 7 20.90 5.88 9.08
CA GLY A 7 20.39 4.66 8.43
C GLY A 7 21.21 3.41 8.78
N SER A 8 22.48 3.59 9.14
CA SER A 8 23.39 2.54 9.62
C SER A 8 23.21 2.19 11.11
N LEU A 9 22.28 2.83 11.83
CA LEU A 9 22.11 2.62 13.28
C LEU A 9 21.17 1.45 13.63
N VAL A 10 20.39 0.97 12.65
CA VAL A 10 19.60 -0.25 12.80
C VAL A 10 20.38 -1.38 12.16
N SER A 11 20.87 -2.31 12.98
CA SER A 11 21.45 -3.56 12.49
C SER A 11 20.48 -4.20 11.49
N GLU A 12 20.99 -4.70 10.36
CA GLU A 12 20.18 -5.41 9.35
C GLU A 12 19.32 -6.50 10.01
N GLU A 13 19.85 -7.16 11.04
CA GLU A 13 19.14 -8.16 11.84
C GLU A 13 17.86 -7.62 12.51
N ILE A 14 17.92 -6.40 13.06
CA ILE A 14 16.78 -5.75 13.70
C ILE A 14 15.73 -5.39 12.65
N TYR A 15 16.17 -4.92 11.48
CA TYR A 15 15.28 -4.57 10.37
C TYR A 15 14.56 -5.80 9.80
N HIS A 16 15.28 -6.91 9.64
CA HIS A 16 14.69 -8.20 9.25
C HIS A 16 13.73 -8.71 10.31
N GLY A 17 14.10 -8.66 11.60
CA GLY A 17 13.24 -9.04 12.72
C GLY A 17 11.92 -8.24 12.76
N TYR A 18 12.01 -6.91 12.62
CA TYR A 18 10.84 -6.05 12.53
C TYR A 18 9.98 -6.36 11.31
N SER A 19 10.60 -6.62 10.16
CA SER A 19 9.88 -6.99 8.93
C SER A 19 9.13 -8.30 9.08
N TYR A 20 9.74 -9.35 9.63
CA TYR A 20 9.07 -10.63 9.87
C TYR A 20 7.92 -10.50 10.87
N PHE A 21 8.13 -9.75 11.94
CA PHE A 21 7.06 -9.45 12.89
C PHE A 21 5.89 -8.73 12.22
N SER A 22 6.18 -7.71 11.41
CA SER A 22 5.16 -6.93 10.70
C SER A 22 4.38 -7.78 9.70
N ILE A 23 5.05 -8.66 8.95
CA ILE A 23 4.40 -9.61 8.02
C ILE A 23 3.47 -10.55 8.79
N GLY A 24 3.98 -11.17 9.86
CA GLY A 24 3.19 -12.11 10.66
C GLY A 24 1.96 -11.44 11.27
N PHE A 25 2.15 -10.27 11.88
CA PHE A 25 1.08 -9.49 12.49
C PHE A 25 0.05 -9.01 11.45
N GLY A 26 0.51 -8.52 10.31
CA GLY A 26 -0.32 -8.08 9.18
C GLY A 26 -1.18 -9.22 8.64
N CYS A 27 -0.58 -10.37 8.32
CA CYS A 27 -1.32 -11.54 7.84
C CYS A 27 -2.36 -12.02 8.87
N VAL A 28 -1.99 -12.16 10.14
CA VAL A 28 -2.91 -12.67 11.18
C VAL A 28 -4.07 -11.71 11.43
N SER A 29 -3.78 -10.41 11.58
CA SER A 29 -4.79 -9.40 11.89
C SER A 29 -5.79 -9.23 10.75
N ASN A 30 -5.32 -9.22 9.49
CA ASN A 30 -6.20 -9.10 8.34
C ASN A 30 -6.96 -10.38 8.04
N ALA A 31 -6.36 -11.56 8.23
CA ALA A 31 -7.10 -12.83 8.16
C ALA A 31 -8.23 -12.88 9.21
N TYR A 32 -7.93 -12.42 10.43
CA TYR A 32 -8.94 -12.32 11.50
C TYR A 32 -10.04 -11.31 11.15
N LEU A 33 -9.69 -10.16 10.56
CA LEU A 33 -10.66 -9.18 10.08
C LEU A 33 -11.58 -9.76 8.98
N ILE A 34 -11.02 -10.48 8.01
CA ILE A 34 -11.78 -11.20 6.98
C ILE A 34 -12.72 -12.22 7.62
N TYR A 35 -12.23 -13.00 8.59
CA TYR A 35 -13.05 -13.97 9.32
C TYR A 35 -14.24 -13.30 10.02
N ILE A 36 -14.00 -12.20 10.75
CA ILE A 36 -15.08 -11.42 11.39
C ILE A 36 -16.08 -10.93 10.36
N ILE A 37 -15.63 -10.36 9.23
CA ILE A 37 -16.52 -9.84 8.19
C ILE A 37 -17.43 -10.94 7.61
N ILE A 38 -16.91 -12.15 7.45
CA ILE A 38 -17.67 -13.29 6.91
C ILE A 38 -18.69 -13.82 7.94
N VAL A 39 -18.28 -13.94 9.21
CA VAL A 39 -19.12 -14.50 10.29
C VAL A 39 -20.18 -13.50 10.74
N THR A 40 -19.83 -12.22 10.86
CA THR A 40 -20.71 -11.17 11.39
C THR A 40 -21.67 -10.67 10.31
N LYS A 41 -22.87 -11.26 10.26
CA LYS A 41 -23.97 -10.84 9.36
C LYS A 41 -24.75 -9.63 9.90
N VAL A 42 -24.10 -8.48 10.05
CA VAL A 42 -24.79 -7.24 10.47
C VAL A 42 -25.42 -6.53 9.27
N LYS A 43 -26.75 -6.52 9.20
CA LYS A 43 -27.53 -5.90 8.12
C LYS A 43 -27.27 -4.40 7.95
N HIS A 44 -26.93 -3.69 9.03
CA HIS A 44 -26.69 -2.24 9.02
C HIS A 44 -25.32 -1.82 8.45
N VAL A 45 -24.37 -2.76 8.29
CA VAL A 45 -23.00 -2.48 7.80
C VAL A 45 -22.84 -2.91 6.33
N GLY A 46 -23.95 -3.28 5.66
CA GLY A 46 -23.95 -4.10 4.45
C GLY A 46 -23.09 -3.62 3.28
N GLN A 47 -22.87 -2.31 3.12
CA GLN A 47 -22.03 -1.76 2.04
C GLN A 47 -20.59 -1.48 2.51
N TYR A 48 -20.42 -1.01 3.74
CA TYR A 48 -19.10 -0.78 4.35
C TYR A 48 -18.28 -2.06 4.48
N ARG A 49 -18.94 -3.21 4.66
CA ARG A 49 -18.27 -4.52 4.74
C ARG A 49 -17.38 -4.81 3.51
N TRP A 50 -17.80 -4.36 2.33
CA TRP A 50 -17.05 -4.61 1.10
C TRP A 50 -15.79 -3.77 1.03
N LEU A 51 -15.86 -2.53 1.53
CA LEU A 51 -14.70 -1.65 1.63
C LEU A 51 -13.68 -2.19 2.63
N LEU A 52 -14.15 -2.68 3.79
CA LEU A 52 -13.30 -3.36 4.79
C LEU A 52 -12.68 -4.65 4.24
N LEU A 53 -13.45 -5.44 3.48
CA LEU A 53 -12.96 -6.67 2.86
C LEU A 53 -11.86 -6.35 1.83
N SER A 54 -12.08 -5.36 0.96
CA SER A 54 -11.08 -4.91 0.00
C SER A 54 -9.81 -4.41 0.68
N PHE A 55 -9.94 -3.65 1.77
CA PHE A 55 -8.79 -3.21 2.58
C PHE A 55 -8.01 -4.39 3.14
N SER A 56 -8.70 -5.35 3.76
CA SER A 56 -8.06 -6.52 4.38
C SER A 56 -7.34 -7.38 3.33
N ILE A 57 -7.92 -7.55 2.14
CA ILE A 57 -7.31 -8.30 1.04
C ILE A 57 -6.04 -7.60 0.55
N VAL A 58 -6.11 -6.28 0.33
CA VAL A 58 -4.94 -5.50 -0.11
C VAL A 58 -3.83 -5.56 0.94
N ASP A 59 -4.15 -5.51 2.24
CA ASP A 59 -3.15 -5.54 3.30
C ASP A 59 -2.49 -6.94 3.46
N VAL A 60 -3.22 -8.02 3.17
CA VAL A 60 -2.63 -9.36 3.01
C VAL A 60 -1.69 -9.41 1.81
N LEU A 61 -2.09 -8.85 0.66
CA LEU A 61 -1.22 -8.78 -0.53
C LEU A 61 0.06 -7.99 -0.26
N ILE A 62 -0.05 -6.88 0.46
CA ILE A 62 1.10 -6.09 0.94
C ILE A 62 2.01 -6.97 1.80
N SER A 63 1.45 -7.69 2.78
CA SER A 63 2.24 -8.57 3.65
C SER A 63 2.99 -9.66 2.86
N LEU A 64 2.38 -10.21 1.80
CA LEU A 64 3.02 -11.19 0.92
C LEU A 64 4.14 -10.58 0.07
N VAL A 65 3.94 -9.38 -0.47
CA VAL A 65 4.98 -8.66 -1.23
C VAL A 65 6.12 -8.22 -0.30
N HIS A 66 5.80 -7.81 0.93
CA HIS A 66 6.78 -7.49 1.96
C HIS A 66 7.62 -8.71 2.32
N PHE A 67 7.01 -9.90 2.38
CA PHE A 67 7.73 -11.16 2.55
C PHE A 67 8.65 -11.47 1.37
N ALA A 68 8.18 -11.29 0.14
CA ALA A 68 8.97 -11.60 -1.06
C ALA A 68 10.21 -10.71 -1.21
N LEU A 69 10.13 -9.45 -0.78
CA LEU A 69 11.09 -8.42 -1.15
C LEU A 69 11.80 -7.75 0.02
N ILE A 70 11.24 -7.79 1.23
CA ILE A 70 11.64 -6.98 2.40
C ILE A 70 12.01 -5.55 1.94
N PRO A 71 11.01 -4.72 1.60
CA PRO A 71 11.22 -3.45 0.93
C PRO A 71 11.86 -2.42 1.84
N GLY A 72 13.09 -2.03 1.51
CA GLY A 72 13.74 -0.85 2.07
C GLY A 72 13.19 0.42 1.44
N ASN A 73 12.85 1.39 2.28
CA ASN A 73 12.42 2.71 1.85
C ASN A 73 13.26 3.80 2.53
N HIS A 74 13.76 4.74 1.73
CA HIS A 74 14.45 5.91 2.24
C HIS A 74 13.78 7.17 1.74
N MET A 75 13.44 8.06 2.68
CA MET A 75 12.92 9.38 2.38
C MET A 75 14.09 10.34 2.17
N THR A 76 14.18 10.87 0.96
CA THR A 76 15.09 11.96 0.59
C THR A 76 14.32 13.27 0.55
N GLU A 77 15.03 14.40 0.45
CA GLU A 77 14.42 15.73 0.33
C GLU A 77 13.51 15.87 -0.90
N PHE A 78 13.77 15.10 -1.96
CA PHE A 78 13.06 15.19 -3.23
C PHE A 78 12.05 14.05 -3.46
N GLY A 79 11.97 13.07 -2.56
CA GLY A 79 11.05 11.93 -2.69
C GLY A 79 11.52 10.65 -2.01
N PHE A 80 10.93 9.52 -2.41
CA PHE A 80 11.22 8.21 -1.84
C PHE A 80 12.05 7.35 -2.80
N ILE A 81 13.03 6.65 -2.24
CA ILE A 81 13.78 5.59 -2.92
C ILE A 81 13.32 4.26 -2.32
N PHE A 82 12.89 3.34 -3.18
CA PHE A 82 12.48 1.98 -2.79
C PHE A 82 13.48 0.97 -3.35
N TRP A 83 13.89 0.00 -2.53
CA TRP A 83 14.69 -1.14 -2.93
C TRP A 83 14.25 -2.39 -2.18
N GLY A 84 14.71 -3.56 -2.61
CA GLY A 84 14.36 -4.85 -2.02
C GLY A 84 15.57 -5.65 -1.59
N TYR A 85 15.56 -6.17 -0.36
CA TYR A 85 16.50 -7.18 0.09
C TYR A 85 15.98 -8.55 -0.37
N ARG A 86 16.56 -9.08 -1.47
CA ARG A 86 16.10 -10.25 -2.25
C ARG A 86 15.93 -11.54 -1.42
N LEU A 87 14.85 -11.67 -0.66
CA LEU A 87 14.62 -12.83 0.21
C LEU A 87 14.47 -14.14 -0.57
N LEU A 88 13.76 -14.10 -1.70
CA LEU A 88 13.50 -15.26 -2.56
C LEU A 88 14.58 -15.49 -3.63
N GLU A 89 15.72 -14.80 -3.57
CA GLU A 89 16.81 -14.86 -4.57
C GLU A 89 16.33 -14.72 -6.03
N LEU A 90 15.22 -14.01 -6.25
CA LEU A 90 14.58 -13.87 -7.56
C LEU A 90 15.49 -13.12 -8.55
N PRO A 91 15.43 -13.46 -9.85
CA PRO A 91 16.14 -12.75 -10.91
C PRO A 91 15.79 -11.25 -10.93
N THR A 92 16.72 -10.42 -11.38
CA THR A 92 16.67 -8.95 -11.20
C THR A 92 15.45 -8.33 -11.85
N GLU A 93 15.04 -8.87 -12.99
CA GLU A 93 13.85 -8.44 -13.70
C GLU A 93 12.58 -8.63 -12.85
N GLN A 94 12.42 -9.81 -12.25
CA GLN A 94 11.27 -10.11 -11.38
C GLN A 94 11.29 -9.25 -10.11
N GLY A 95 12.47 -9.05 -9.52
CA GLY A 95 12.64 -8.15 -8.37
C GLY A 95 12.16 -6.72 -8.66
N ASN A 96 12.48 -6.18 -9.84
CA ASN A 96 12.02 -4.86 -10.25
C ASN A 96 10.49 -4.78 -10.38
N TRP A 97 9.86 -5.79 -10.98
CA TRP A 97 8.40 -5.84 -11.06
C TRP A 97 7.73 -5.90 -9.69
N ILE A 98 8.31 -6.65 -8.75
CA ILE A 98 7.81 -6.76 -7.37
C ILE A 98 7.99 -5.44 -6.61
N VAL A 99 9.10 -4.71 -6.81
CA VAL A 99 9.28 -3.35 -6.25
C VAL A 99 8.23 -2.38 -6.77
N ILE A 100 7.93 -2.41 -8.08
CA ILE A 100 6.88 -1.56 -8.67
C ILE A 100 5.52 -1.92 -8.08
N LEU A 101 5.21 -3.22 -7.98
CA LEU A 101 3.98 -3.71 -7.36
C LEU A 101 3.88 -3.26 -5.90
N TRP A 102 4.98 -3.32 -5.14
CA TRP A 102 5.04 -2.80 -3.77
C TRP A 102 4.70 -1.31 -3.71
N CYS A 103 5.25 -0.50 -4.60
CA CYS A 103 4.97 0.94 -4.64
C CYS A 103 3.48 1.22 -4.93
N LEU A 104 2.88 0.47 -5.85
CA LEU A 104 1.46 0.59 -6.19
C LEU A 104 0.57 0.18 -5.02
N LEU A 105 0.86 -0.96 -4.39
CA LEU A 105 0.08 -1.45 -3.24
C LEU A 105 0.23 -0.52 -2.02
N PHE A 106 1.43 -0.02 -1.76
CA PHE A 106 1.67 0.95 -0.69
C PHE A 106 0.85 2.23 -0.90
N TYR A 107 0.79 2.75 -2.13
CA TYR A 107 -0.05 3.89 -2.46
C TYR A 107 -1.54 3.57 -2.33
N GLN A 108 -1.96 2.38 -2.77
CA GLN A 108 -3.33 1.91 -2.69
C GLN A 108 -3.88 1.94 -1.25
N THR A 109 -3.07 1.65 -0.25
CA THR A 109 -3.48 1.72 1.17
C THR A 109 -3.92 3.13 1.56
N PHE A 110 -3.21 4.19 1.13
CA PHE A 110 -3.62 5.57 1.42
C PHE A 110 -4.96 5.91 0.76
N VAL A 111 -5.14 5.48 -0.49
CA VAL A 111 -6.38 5.69 -1.25
C VAL A 111 -7.56 5.00 -0.56
N LEU A 112 -7.39 3.72 -0.17
CA LEU A 112 -8.43 2.98 0.56
C LEU A 112 -8.73 3.61 1.91
N THR A 113 -7.72 4.01 2.68
CA THR A 113 -7.92 4.70 3.97
C THR A 113 -8.67 6.03 3.78
N ALA A 114 -8.35 6.81 2.75
CA ALA A 114 -9.09 8.02 2.43
C ALA A 114 -10.58 7.72 2.14
N PHE A 115 -10.87 6.65 1.39
CA PHE A 115 -12.25 6.22 1.16
C PHE A 115 -12.98 5.78 2.42
N HIS A 116 -12.30 5.15 3.38
CA HIS A 116 -12.91 4.83 4.68
C HIS A 116 -13.35 6.11 5.41
N HIS A 117 -12.50 7.14 5.42
CA HIS A 117 -12.83 8.42 6.05
C HIS A 117 -13.99 9.12 5.34
N VAL A 118 -13.96 9.20 4.00
CA VAL A 118 -15.03 9.80 3.21
C VAL A 118 -16.34 9.04 3.42
N TYR A 119 -16.32 7.71 3.40
CA TYR A 119 -17.52 6.89 3.63
C TYR A 119 -18.10 7.15 5.02
N ARG A 120 -17.28 7.16 6.07
CA ARG A 120 -17.74 7.46 7.44
C ARG A 120 -18.30 8.86 7.56
N PHE A 121 -17.70 9.85 6.90
CA PHE A 121 -18.21 11.22 6.88
C PHE A 121 -19.59 11.30 6.19
N VAL A 122 -19.72 10.70 5.00
CA VAL A 122 -21.00 10.70 4.24
C VAL A 122 -22.10 9.96 5.01
N LEU A 123 -21.75 8.85 5.69
CA LEU A 123 -22.69 8.10 6.52
C LEU A 123 -23.31 8.97 7.64
N VAL A 124 -22.51 9.83 8.26
CA VAL A 124 -22.96 10.70 9.36
C VAL A 124 -23.65 11.95 8.85
N CYS A 125 -23.11 12.59 7.80
CA CYS A 125 -23.54 13.92 7.38
C CYS A 125 -24.57 13.94 6.25
N GLN A 126 -24.62 12.92 5.37
CA GLN A 126 -25.45 12.99 4.17
C GLN A 126 -25.85 11.62 3.58
N PRO A 127 -26.88 10.95 4.12
CA PRO A 127 -27.25 9.58 3.74
C PRO A 127 -27.73 9.44 2.28
N ARG A 128 -28.20 10.52 1.64
CA ARG A 128 -28.64 10.51 0.22
C ARG A 128 -27.54 10.14 -0.77
N TRP A 129 -26.27 10.45 -0.45
CA TRP A 129 -25.14 10.04 -1.30
C TRP A 129 -24.80 8.56 -1.16
N LEU A 130 -25.15 7.96 -0.01
CA LEU A 130 -24.92 6.55 0.27
C LEU A 130 -25.75 5.66 -0.66
N ASP A 131 -26.97 6.07 -1.02
CA ASP A 131 -27.84 5.32 -1.95
C ASP A 131 -27.23 5.15 -3.34
N TRP A 132 -26.47 6.15 -3.82
CA TRP A 132 -25.79 6.08 -5.12
C TRP A 132 -24.56 5.16 -5.07
N ILE A 133 -23.69 5.32 -4.07
CA ILE A 133 -22.51 4.47 -3.87
C ILE A 133 -22.94 3.01 -3.61
N GLY A 134 -24.09 2.86 -2.96
CA GLY A 134 -24.62 1.61 -2.48
C GLY A 134 -25.25 0.66 -3.48
N ARG A 135 -25.60 1.13 -4.69
CA ARG A 135 -26.21 0.27 -5.73
C ARG A 135 -25.29 -0.84 -6.20
N ASN A 136 -24.00 -0.55 -6.38
CA ASN A 136 -22.97 -1.51 -6.80
C ASN A 136 -21.62 -1.18 -6.14
N PRO A 137 -21.49 -1.44 -4.83
CA PRO A 137 -20.36 -0.93 -4.05
C PRO A 137 -19.02 -1.46 -4.58
N TRP A 138 -18.90 -2.75 -4.84
CA TRP A 138 -17.64 -3.34 -5.34
C TRP A 138 -17.18 -2.70 -6.66
N ARG A 139 -18.11 -2.46 -7.58
CA ARG A 139 -17.83 -1.93 -8.91
C ARG A 139 -17.50 -0.45 -8.86
N ASN A 140 -18.25 0.30 -8.05
CA ASN A 140 -18.02 1.74 -7.86
C ASN A 140 -16.68 1.99 -7.18
N TRP A 141 -16.33 1.24 -6.13
CA TRP A 141 -15.06 1.41 -5.42
C TRP A 141 -13.85 1.05 -6.29
N ILE A 142 -13.90 -0.07 -7.04
CA ILE A 142 -12.84 -0.42 -7.98
C ILE A 142 -12.73 0.64 -9.08
N THR A 143 -13.85 1.12 -9.61
CA THR A 143 -13.83 2.15 -10.66
C THR A 143 -13.19 3.43 -10.16
N ILE A 144 -13.52 3.88 -8.94
CA ILE A 144 -12.93 5.10 -8.37
C ILE A 144 -11.43 4.88 -8.08
N ALA A 145 -11.03 3.73 -7.55
CA ALA A 145 -9.62 3.40 -7.33
C ALA A 145 -8.82 3.41 -8.65
N VAL A 146 -9.31 2.71 -9.68
CA VAL A 146 -8.67 2.67 -11.01
C VAL A 146 -8.59 4.06 -11.64
N ILE A 147 -9.64 4.88 -11.52
CA ILE A 147 -9.60 6.27 -12.02
C ILE A 147 -8.55 7.09 -11.27
N ALA A 148 -8.45 6.95 -9.94
CA ALA A 148 -7.44 7.64 -9.14
C ALA A 148 -6.02 7.22 -9.55
N ASP A 149 -5.80 5.92 -9.79
CA ASP A 149 -4.51 5.39 -10.26
C ASP A 149 -4.15 5.88 -11.66
N ILE A 150 -5.11 5.89 -12.59
CA ILE A 150 -4.90 6.41 -13.96
C ILE A 150 -4.55 7.90 -13.89
N ILE A 151 -5.28 8.70 -13.10
CA ILE A 151 -4.97 10.13 -12.93
C ILE A 151 -3.55 10.30 -12.36
N PHE A 152 -3.17 9.48 -11.38
CA PHE A 152 -1.85 9.53 -10.78
C PHE A 152 -0.75 9.21 -11.82
N ILE A 153 -0.93 8.14 -12.60
CA ILE A 153 0.02 7.72 -13.65
C ILE A 153 0.10 8.76 -14.77
N VAL A 154 -1.02 9.30 -15.24
CA VAL A 154 -1.03 10.31 -16.30
C VAL A 154 -0.38 11.62 -15.82
N LYS A 155 -0.67 12.02 -14.58
CA LYS A 155 -0.06 13.21 -13.97
C LYS A 155 1.43 13.01 -13.73
N SER A 156 1.87 11.80 -13.35
CA SER A 156 3.28 11.49 -13.14
C SER A 156 4.04 11.48 -14.46
N HIS A 157 3.48 10.92 -15.53
CA HIS A 157 4.07 10.93 -16.87
C HIS A 157 4.16 12.34 -17.48
N SER A 158 3.19 13.21 -17.17
CA SER A 158 3.19 14.61 -17.64
C SER A 158 4.25 15.49 -16.97
N ARG A 159 4.83 15.07 -15.83
CA ARG A 159 6.04 15.70 -15.30
C ARG A 159 7.24 15.14 -16.07
N LYS A 160 7.79 15.94 -16.99
CA LYS A 160 9.04 15.58 -17.68
C LYS A 160 10.10 15.18 -16.65
N PRO A 161 10.81 14.06 -16.84
CA PRO A 161 11.92 13.71 -15.97
C PRO A 161 13.00 14.79 -16.13
N GLY A 162 13.23 15.58 -15.08
CA GLY A 162 14.52 16.21 -14.91
C GLY A 162 15.52 15.07 -14.73
N TYR A 163 16.30 14.76 -15.75
CA TYR A 163 17.34 13.74 -15.68
C TYR A 163 18.35 14.12 -14.60
N ILE A 164 18.17 13.61 -13.38
CA ILE A 164 19.23 13.63 -12.39
C ILE A 164 20.19 12.51 -12.78
N LYS A 165 21.29 12.86 -13.46
CA LYS A 165 22.47 11.99 -13.56
C LYS A 165 22.98 11.73 -12.15
N CYS A 166 22.49 10.68 -11.51
CA CYS A 166 23.05 10.20 -10.25
C CYS A 166 24.39 9.54 -10.60
N ASN A 167 25.48 10.29 -10.46
CA ASN A 167 26.83 9.76 -10.57
C ASN A 167 27.06 8.88 -9.33
N LEU A 168 27.05 7.56 -9.54
CA LEU A 168 27.17 6.51 -8.51
C LEU A 168 28.35 6.68 -7.54
N ARG A 169 29.30 7.58 -7.83
CA ARG A 169 30.46 7.85 -6.98
C ARG A 169 30.17 8.69 -5.73
N ASN A 170 28.99 9.30 -5.61
CA ASN A 170 28.63 10.17 -4.48
C ASN A 170 27.45 9.65 -3.64
N CYS A 171 26.99 8.42 -3.88
CA CYS A 171 25.94 7.76 -3.10
C CYS A 171 26.49 6.67 -2.15
N VAL A 172 27.78 6.73 -1.80
CA VAL A 172 28.41 5.91 -0.76
C VAL A 172 28.76 6.79 0.42
#